data_AF-A0A830CFI9-F1
#
_entry.id   AF-A0A830CFI9-F1
#
_cell.length_a   1.000
_cell.length_b   1.000
_cell.length_c   1.000
_cell.angle_alpha   90.00
_cell.angle_beta   90.00
_cell.angle_gamma   90.00
#
_symmetry.space_group_name_H-M   'P 1'
#
loop_
_entity.id
_entity.type
_entity.pdbx_description
1 polymer ?
#
loop_
_entity_poly.entity_id
_entity_poly.type
_entity_poly.pdbx_seq_one_letter_code
_entity_poly.pdbx_strand_id
1 'polypeptide(L)' 'MMYMVLVTQFFDTVKEIGVSSKSSAIFVLHGPGAVKDVAWLIFEGLLQAESVVHK' A
#
# COMPACT_ATOMS: atom_id res chain seq x y z
N MET A 1 24.05 -1.52 -15.77
CA MET A 1 23.75 -0.08 -15.54
C MET A 1 22.25 0.21 -15.50
N MET A 2 21.42 -0.37 -16.40
CA MET A 2 19.96 -0.17 -16.40
C MET A 2 19.24 -0.62 -15.11
N TYR A 3 19.68 -1.71 -14.48
CA TYR A 3 19.07 -2.18 -13.22
C TYR A 3 19.19 -1.18 -12.07
N MET A 4 20.32 -0.45 -12.02
CA MET A 4 20.54 0.58 -11.01
C MET A 4 19.56 1.74 -11.18
N VAL A 5 19.24 2.11 -12.42
CA VAL A 5 18.26 3.17 -12.73
C VAL A 5 16.87 2.79 -12.24
N LEU A 6 16.42 1.55 -12.50
CA LEU A 6 15.11 1.06 -12.07
C LEU A 6 15.00 1.01 -10.53
N VAL A 7 16.07 0.59 -9.86
CA VAL A 7 16.11 0.54 -8.39
C VAL A 7 16.08 1.94 -7.79
N THR A 8 16.86 2.88 -8.32
CA THR A 8 16.86 4.27 -7.83
C THR A 8 15.50 4.94 -8.04
N GLN A 9 14.88 4.77 -9.20
CA GLN A 9 13.55 5.31 -9.50
C GLN A 9 12.46 4.76 -8.59
N PHE A 10 12.54 3.47 -8.25
CA PHE A 10 11.65 2.87 -7.26
C PHE A 10 11.78 3.58 -5.90
N PHE A 11 13.00 3.79 -5.41
CA PHE A 11 13.23 4.45 -4.13
C PHE A 11 12.86 5.94 -4.14
N ASP A 12 13.09 6.65 -5.24
CA ASP A 12 12.65 8.03 -5.40
C ASP A 12 11.12 8.14 -5.33
N THR A 13 10.41 7.23 -6.01
CA THR A 13 8.94 7.16 -5.96
C THR A 13 8.43 6.85 -4.55
N VAL A 14 9.04 5.87 -3.87
CA VAL A 14 8.68 5.51 -2.48
C VAL A 14 8.93 6.67 -1.51
N LYS A 15 10.03 7.41 -1.70
CA LYS A 15 10.35 8.60 -0.92
C LYS A 15 9.32 9.70 -1.13
N GLU A 16 8.92 9.96 -2.37
CA GLU A 16 7.90 10.96 -2.69
C GLU A 16 6.54 10.63 -2.05
N ILE A 17 6.13 9.35 -2.11
CA ILE A 17 4.93 8.84 -1.43
C ILE A 17 5.02 9.04 0.10
N GLY A 18 6.19 8.77 0.70
CA GLY A 18 6.40 8.87 2.14
C GLY A 18 6.51 10.30 2.69
N VAL A 19 6.90 11.26 1.87
CA VAL A 19 7.01 12.70 2.27
C VAL A 19 5.65 13.41 2.19
N SER A 20 4.69 12.85 1.43
CA SER A 20 3.33 13.39 1.35
C SER A 20 2.58 13.21 2.67
N SER A 21 2.44 14.30 3.44
CA SER A 21 1.72 14.30 4.73
C SER A 21 0.24 13.95 4.50
N LYS A 22 -0.22 12.83 5.09
CA LYS A 22 -1.51 12.13 4.90
C LYS A 22 -1.52 10.99 3.87
N SER A 23 -0.38 10.63 3.28
CA SER A 23 -0.27 9.44 2.43
C SER A 23 -0.05 8.17 3.27
N SER A 24 -0.92 7.17 3.10
CA SER A 24 -0.73 5.80 3.61
C SER A 24 -0.50 4.88 2.42
N ALA A 25 0.65 4.20 2.39
CA ALA A 25 1.00 3.28 1.32
C ALA A 25 1.13 1.85 1.86
N ILE A 26 0.57 0.89 1.13
CA ILE A 26 0.66 -0.54 1.45
C ILE A 26 1.45 -1.21 0.33
N PHE A 27 2.59 -1.81 0.68
CA PHE A 27 3.41 -2.57 -0.26
C PHE A 27 2.81 -3.94 -0.51
N VAL A 28 2.46 -4.21 -1.77
CA VAL A 28 1.97 -5.52 -2.19
C VAL A 28 3.10 -6.25 -2.90
N LEU A 29 3.51 -7.41 -2.37
CA LEU A 29 4.48 -8.25 -3.06
C LEU A 29 3.90 -8.72 -4.40
N HIS A 30 4.75 -8.80 -5.43
CA HIS A 30 4.35 -9.32 -6.73
C HIS A 30 4.07 -10.82 -6.60
N GLY A 31 2.79 -11.17 -6.58
CA GLY A 31 2.31 -12.54 -6.48
C GLY A 31 0.81 -12.55 -6.81
N PRO A 32 0.30 -13.53 -7.57
CA PRO A 32 -1.10 -13.54 -8.01
C PRO A 32 -2.16 -13.46 -6.89
N GLY A 33 -1.79 -13.74 -5.63
CA GLY A 33 -2.69 -13.66 -4.46
C GLY A 33 -2.54 -12.41 -3.58
N ALA A 34 -1.37 -11.76 -3.57
CA ALA A 34 -1.07 -10.72 -2.58
C ALA A 34 -1.96 -9.47 -2.72
N VAL A 35 -2.33 -9.10 -3.96
CA VAL A 35 -3.24 -7.96 -4.21
C VAL A 35 -4.65 -8.26 -3.72
N LYS A 36 -5.15 -9.47 -3.97
CA LYS A 36 -6.49 -9.90 -3.56
C LYS A 36 -6.61 -9.91 -2.03
N ASP A 37 -5.61 -10.44 -1.34
CA ASP A 37 -5.62 -10.57 0.11
C ASP A 37 -5.55 -9.19 0.79
N VAL A 38 -4.72 -8.28 0.28
CA VAL A 38 -4.65 -6.89 0.80
C VAL A 38 -5.96 -6.14 0.56
N ALA A 39 -6.57 -6.28 -0.62
CA ALA A 39 -7.87 -5.68 -0.90
C ALA A 39 -8.95 -6.20 0.06
N TRP A 40 -8.97 -7.52 0.33
CA TRP A 40 -9.88 -8.13 1.28
C TRP A 40 -9.69 -7.58 2.71
N LEU A 41 -8.45 -7.47 3.19
CA LEU A 41 -8.14 -6.92 4.51
C LEU A 41 -8.55 -5.45 4.67
N ILE A 42 -8.40 -4.64 3.61
CA ILE A 42 -8.87 -3.24 3.61
C ILE A 42 -10.39 -3.18 3.71
N PHE A 43 -11.11 -4.00 2.92
CA PHE A 43 -12.57 -4.08 2.96
C PHE A 43 -13.08 -4.50 4.34
N GLU A 44 -12.51 -5.54 4.93
CA GLU A 44 -12.84 -6.00 6.29
C GLU A 44 -12.55 -4.92 7.33
N GLY A 45 -11.41 -4.23 7.23
CA GLY A 45 -11.05 -3.14 8.14
C GLY A 45 -12.04 -1.96 8.09
N LEU A 46 -12.51 -1.60 6.89
CA LEU A 46 -13.54 -0.57 6.71
C LEU A 46 -14.90 -1.01 7.28
N LEU A 47 -15.33 -2.24 7.00
CA LEU A 47 -16.59 -2.79 7.49
C LEU A 47 -16.60 -2.89 9.03
N GLN A 48 -15.49 -3.35 9.62
CA GLN A 48 -15.31 -3.44 11.06
C GLN A 48 -15.31 -2.05 11.70
N ALA A 49 -14.64 -1.06 11.10
CA ALA A 49 -14.62 0.31 11.61
C ALA A 49 -16.02 0.93 11.68
N GLU A 50 -16.83 0.78 10.62
CA GLU A 50 -18.23 1.22 10.60
C GLU A 50 -19.08 0.54 11.69
N SER A 51 -18.86 -0.76 11.93
CA SER A 51 -19.60 -1.51 12.96
C SER A 51 -19.30 -1.06 14.40
N VAL A 52 -18.10 -0.52 14.65
CA VAL A 52 -17.68 -0.05 15.98
C VAL A 52 -18.23 1.35 16.29
N VAL A 53 -18.46 2.17 15.26
CA VAL A 53 -19.01 3.53 15.43
C VAL A 53 -20.49 3.51 15.88
N HIS A 54 -21.21 2.41 15.66
CA HIS A 54 -22.65 2.32 15.96
C HIS A 54 -23.01 1.71 17.33
N LYS A 55 -22.11 1.78 18.34
CA LYS A 55 -22.40 1.35 19.71
C LYS A 55 -22.60 2.51 20.67
#